data_AF-A0A9P5VZF9-F1
#
_entry.id   AF-A0A9P5VZF9-F1
#
_cell.length_a   1.000
_cell.length_b   1.000
_cell.length_c   1.000
_cell.angle_alpha   90.00
_cell.angle_beta   90.00
_cell.angle_gamma   90.00
#
_symmetry.space_group_name_H-M   'P 1'
#
loop_
_entity.id
_entity.type
_entity.pdbx_description
1 polymer ?
#
loop_
_entity_poly.entity_id
_entity_poly.type
_entity_poly.pdbx_seq_one_letter_code
_entity_poly.pdbx_strand_id
1 'polypeptide(L)'
;MPSLSDKIFFPISIFVLNVALALFKFVLASAVGACFAIYAKYGGEYANSIGWVRSAGYLEMIMAFLNIFKRKNAPGFVMWVLVVGFIITFAADFLDKGISNFVAPTSRLVPSGRETMVSPQAKSDIGKFFGWSFVVPSNENVTHTMEKALNSSLAIPNLREGEVYYSVTPEYPTTCTDFGITFCEAIVRNGSCGRVDINLEYCLMEHNIPRPSNRLGFNSTWLADLPPYTISDQQDEACNLHEDSRTVDMSVNNDARISRTSTTKCFHGSGDITVLAMTTTRFAEFADTDDSQLYSGSSDELFSTMYQSIMSPTIHVPEEYGFGLQLVELRMTNSSVDILVCSLAKPGMWLPEFYLTDDIFYTCAYATITVLRFKQNNDIAEAFGSDFDFDIYKDSVYMSLEYSPVPTNETVAPLSAKNMTRDNVAVADYMASLGTNYYADFKKGLLYIRYDVKKLELGLEVPLWVLLAAGTIMVISVCVWRLTHWLVGPPHISTVYSIIRAELGSNSDTPVPRVMRFSHQPLMFEGVKLLPDKARTLPEDVKSL
;
A
#
# COMPACT_ATOMS: atom_id res chain seq x y z
N MET A 1 8.46 -23.41 -12.61
CA MET A 1 8.93 -24.03 -11.35
C MET A 1 9.37 -22.89 -10.45
N PRO A 2 8.87 -22.79 -9.20
CA PRO A 2 9.34 -21.78 -8.26
C PRO A 2 10.84 -21.93 -8.03
N SER A 3 11.54 -20.80 -7.90
CA SER A 3 12.97 -20.76 -7.59
C SER A 3 13.21 -21.32 -6.19
N LEU A 4 14.35 -21.99 -5.95
CA LEU A 4 14.76 -22.42 -4.60
C LEU A 4 14.95 -21.24 -3.62
N SER A 5 15.00 -20.00 -4.11
CA SER A 5 15.01 -18.78 -3.32
C SER A 5 13.62 -18.27 -2.91
N ASP A 6 12.55 -18.88 -3.42
CA ASP A 6 11.20 -18.38 -3.18
C ASP A 6 10.81 -18.61 -1.72
N LYS A 7 10.43 -17.52 -1.06
CA LYS A 7 9.88 -17.54 0.29
C LYS A 7 8.38 -17.80 0.22
N ILE A 8 7.89 -18.65 1.10
CA ILE A 8 6.46 -18.95 1.22
C ILE A 8 5.95 -18.31 2.50
N PHE A 9 4.82 -17.63 2.39
CA PHE A 9 4.11 -17.06 3.53
C PHE A 9 3.23 -18.11 4.20
N PHE A 10 3.41 -18.30 5.51
CA PHE A 10 2.55 -19.14 6.34
C PHE A 10 1.75 -18.27 7.31
N PRO A 11 0.42 -18.35 7.32
CA PRO A 11 -0.44 -17.64 8.26
C PRO A 11 -0.46 -18.35 9.63
N ILE A 12 0.72 -18.56 10.21
CA ILE A 12 0.90 -19.21 11.50
C ILE A 12 1.63 -18.26 12.45
N SER A 13 1.28 -18.32 13.73
CA SER A 13 1.99 -17.55 14.74
C SER A 13 3.34 -18.18 15.06
N ILE A 14 4.27 -17.36 15.61
CA ILE A 14 5.57 -17.85 16.06
C ILE A 14 5.45 -18.94 17.12
N PHE A 15 4.36 -18.92 17.90
CA PHE A 15 4.04 -19.96 18.87
C PHE A 15 3.79 -21.32 18.21
N VAL A 16 2.96 -21.36 17.15
CA VAL A 16 2.69 -22.60 16.41
C VAL A 16 3.96 -23.14 15.75
N LEU A 17 4.81 -22.25 15.21
CA LEU A 17 6.10 -22.65 14.68
C LEU A 17 6.98 -23.29 15.76
N ASN A 18 7.09 -22.68 16.94
CA ASN A 18 7.89 -23.23 18.05
C ASN A 18 7.38 -24.61 18.50
N VAL A 19 6.05 -24.82 18.52
CA VAL A 19 5.46 -26.13 18.81
C VAL A 19 5.83 -27.16 17.73
N ALA A 20 5.75 -26.80 16.45
CA ALA A 20 6.14 -27.68 15.34
C ALA A 20 7.63 -28.04 15.40
N LEU A 21 8.50 -27.07 15.70
CA LEU A 21 9.93 -27.27 15.89
C LEU A 21 10.24 -28.17 17.09
N ALA A 22 9.53 -28.01 18.21
CA ALA A 22 9.66 -28.88 19.37
C ALA A 22 9.28 -30.33 19.05
N LEU A 23 8.20 -30.56 18.28
CA LEU A 23 7.82 -31.89 17.80
C LEU A 23 8.89 -32.47 16.87
N PHE A 24 9.42 -31.66 15.96
CA PHE A 24 10.51 -32.07 15.07
C PHE A 24 11.75 -32.51 15.86
N LYS A 25 12.16 -31.74 16.87
CA LYS A 25 13.25 -32.09 17.79
C LYS A 25 13.01 -33.42 18.50
N PHE A 26 11.80 -33.66 18.98
CA PHE A 26 11.45 -34.91 19.64
C PHE A 26 11.60 -36.12 18.70
N VAL A 27 11.12 -36.00 17.46
CA VAL A 27 11.25 -37.04 16.44
C VAL A 27 12.72 -37.29 16.09
N LEU A 28 13.51 -36.22 15.90
CA LEU A 28 14.92 -36.32 15.59
C LEU A 28 15.71 -36.98 16.73
N ALA A 29 15.47 -36.56 17.98
CA ALA A 29 16.09 -37.16 19.16
C ALA A 29 15.76 -38.65 19.30
N SER A 30 14.51 -39.03 18.98
CA SER A 30 14.05 -40.42 18.96
C SER A 30 14.74 -41.25 17.88
N ALA A 31 14.88 -40.71 16.66
CA ALA A 31 15.57 -41.38 15.56
C ALA A 31 17.06 -41.58 15.85
N VAL A 32 17.73 -40.59 16.44
CA VAL A 32 19.12 -40.72 16.87
C VAL A 32 19.24 -41.80 17.95
N GLY A 33 18.33 -41.83 18.93
CA GLY A 33 18.25 -42.92 19.91
C GLY A 33 18.05 -44.29 19.25
N ALA A 34 17.24 -44.34 18.20
CA ALA A 34 16.97 -45.55 17.43
C ALA A 34 18.22 -46.05 16.67
N CYS A 35 19.01 -45.14 16.07
CA CYS A 35 20.31 -45.48 15.49
C CYS A 35 21.27 -46.07 16.53
N PHE A 36 21.31 -45.49 17.74
CA PHE A 36 22.12 -46.01 18.83
C PHE A 36 21.66 -47.39 19.30
N ALA A 37 20.35 -47.67 19.30
CA ALA A 37 19.82 -49.00 19.65
C ALA A 37 20.21 -50.06 18.60
N ILE A 38 20.16 -49.72 17.30
CA ILE A 38 20.68 -50.60 16.24
C ILE A 38 22.17 -50.84 16.45
N TYR A 39 22.95 -49.77 16.69
CA TYR A 39 24.38 -49.90 16.98
C TYR A 39 24.64 -50.76 18.22
N ALA A 40 23.85 -50.62 19.28
CA ALA A 40 23.98 -51.42 20.50
C ALA A 40 23.73 -52.92 20.25
N LYS A 41 22.82 -53.25 19.32
CA LYS A 41 22.49 -54.64 18.96
C LYS A 41 23.55 -55.29 18.07
N TYR A 42 24.06 -54.58 17.06
CA TYR A 42 24.98 -55.13 16.07
C TYR A 42 26.46 -54.73 16.27
N GLY A 43 26.71 -53.79 17.18
CA GLY A 43 28.04 -53.29 17.49
C GLY A 43 28.79 -54.21 18.47
N GLY A 44 30.09 -53.95 18.60
CA GLY A 44 30.96 -54.70 19.51
C GLY A 44 30.70 -54.41 20.99
N GLU A 45 31.58 -54.92 21.85
CA GLU A 45 31.45 -54.93 23.32
C GLU A 45 31.17 -53.56 23.98
N TYR A 46 31.44 -52.45 23.29
CA TYR A 46 31.24 -51.09 23.82
C TYR A 46 29.88 -50.48 23.47
N ALA A 47 29.13 -51.09 22.54
CA ALA A 47 27.98 -50.46 21.90
C ALA A 47 26.80 -50.22 22.85
N ASN A 48 26.52 -51.16 23.76
CA ASN A 48 25.51 -50.99 24.81
C ASN A 48 25.86 -49.85 25.77
N SER A 49 27.14 -49.71 26.13
CA SER A 49 27.57 -48.63 27.03
C SER A 49 27.49 -47.24 26.38
N ILE A 50 27.66 -47.13 25.06
CA ILE A 50 27.44 -45.88 24.32
C ILE A 50 25.96 -45.46 24.40
N GLY A 51 25.04 -46.41 24.15
CA GLY A 51 23.60 -46.15 24.26
C GLY A 51 23.20 -45.69 25.67
N TRP A 52 23.81 -46.28 26.69
CA TRP A 52 23.56 -45.92 28.09
C TRP A 52 24.11 -44.55 28.47
N VAL A 53 25.35 -44.22 28.07
CA VAL A 53 25.96 -42.90 28.34
C VAL A 53 25.13 -41.78 27.73
N ARG A 54 24.54 -41.98 26.54
CA ARG A 54 23.59 -41.02 25.94
C ARG A 54 22.34 -40.84 26.80
N SER A 55 21.75 -41.93 27.29
CA SER A 55 20.52 -41.87 28.10
C SER A 55 20.70 -41.14 29.44
N ALA A 56 21.95 -41.04 29.92
CA ALA A 56 22.28 -40.34 31.15
C ALA A 56 22.40 -38.81 30.98
N GLY A 57 22.62 -38.31 29.76
CA GLY A 57 22.66 -36.88 29.45
C GLY A 57 24.02 -36.38 28.91
N TYR A 58 24.08 -35.09 28.57
CA TYR A 58 25.26 -34.47 27.95
C TYR A 58 26.50 -34.46 28.86
N LEU A 59 26.31 -34.24 30.16
CA LEU A 59 27.39 -34.21 31.13
C LEU A 59 28.07 -35.58 31.24
N GLU A 60 27.29 -36.67 31.29
CA GLU A 60 27.82 -38.02 31.27
C GLU A 60 28.54 -38.34 29.97
N MET A 61 28.02 -37.85 28.83
CA MET A 61 28.64 -38.03 27.53
C MET A 61 30.01 -37.33 27.43
N ILE A 62 30.12 -36.09 27.95
CA ILE A 62 31.38 -35.33 28.01
C ILE A 62 32.37 -36.01 28.96
N MET A 63 31.91 -36.41 30.16
CA MET A 63 32.77 -37.10 31.13
C MET A 63 33.28 -38.43 30.60
N ALA A 64 32.42 -39.21 29.94
CA ALA A 64 32.80 -40.46 29.28
C ALA A 64 33.83 -40.21 28.16
N PHE A 65 33.65 -39.16 27.37
CA PHE A 65 34.60 -38.77 26.32
C PHE A 65 35.97 -38.37 26.88
N LEU A 66 36.00 -37.52 27.91
CA LEU A 66 37.24 -37.10 28.58
C LEU A 66 37.97 -38.29 29.23
N ASN A 67 37.23 -39.22 29.80
CA ASN A 67 37.78 -40.43 30.42
C ASN A 67 38.37 -41.39 29.37
N ILE A 68 37.73 -41.53 28.20
CA ILE A 68 38.28 -42.30 27.07
C ILE A 68 39.58 -41.66 26.57
N PHE A 69 39.60 -40.34 26.38
CA PHE A 69 40.76 -39.61 25.87
C PHE A 69 41.97 -39.70 26.82
N LYS A 70 41.74 -39.59 28.14
CA LYS A 70 42.79 -39.69 29.15
C LYS A 70 43.39 -41.10 29.28
N ARG A 71 42.59 -42.15 29.09
CA ARG A 71 43.03 -43.53 29.37
C ARG A 71 43.42 -44.35 28.14
N LYS A 72 43.14 -43.89 26.90
CA LYS A 72 43.44 -44.62 25.64
C LYS A 72 42.93 -46.08 25.59
N ASN A 73 41.88 -46.39 26.35
CA ASN A 73 41.44 -47.78 26.55
C ASN A 73 40.33 -48.24 25.58
N ALA A 74 39.85 -47.39 24.67
CA ALA A 74 38.78 -47.71 23.72
C ALA A 74 39.28 -47.64 22.27
N PRO A 75 38.74 -48.50 21.36
CA PRO A 75 39.03 -48.44 19.93
C PRO A 75 38.68 -47.07 19.33
N GLY A 76 39.49 -46.57 18.40
CA GLY A 76 39.25 -45.26 17.76
C GLY A 76 37.87 -45.12 17.10
N PHE A 77 37.31 -46.22 16.60
CA PHE A 77 35.95 -46.25 16.04
C PHE A 77 34.85 -45.94 17.08
N VAL A 78 34.99 -46.43 18.32
CA VAL A 78 34.05 -46.16 19.44
C VAL A 78 34.07 -44.67 19.80
N MET A 79 35.26 -44.07 19.79
CA MET A 79 35.44 -42.64 19.99
C MET A 79 34.75 -41.83 18.88
N TRP A 80 34.89 -42.25 17.61
CA TRP A 80 34.20 -41.63 16.48
C TRP A 80 32.68 -41.69 16.61
N VAL A 81 32.12 -42.85 17.00
CA VAL A 81 30.66 -43.00 17.18
C VAL A 81 30.13 -42.09 18.29
N LEU A 82 30.87 -41.93 19.40
CA LEU A 82 30.51 -40.99 20.46
C LEU A 82 30.59 -39.53 19.99
N VAL A 83 31.64 -39.15 19.26
CA VAL A 83 31.79 -37.78 18.71
C VAL A 83 30.66 -37.47 17.73
N VAL A 84 30.37 -38.37 16.80
CA VAL A 84 29.27 -38.21 15.84
C VAL A 84 27.94 -38.12 16.57
N GLY A 85 27.72 -38.96 17.59
CA GLY A 85 26.55 -38.89 18.46
C GLY A 85 26.38 -37.55 19.16
N PHE A 86 27.48 -37.03 19.70
CA PHE A 86 27.51 -35.74 20.38
C PHE A 86 27.17 -34.62 19.40
N ILE A 87 27.84 -34.57 18.25
CA ILE A 87 27.62 -33.56 17.21
C ILE A 87 26.16 -33.58 16.73
N ILE A 88 25.58 -34.75 16.45
CA ILE A 88 24.21 -34.85 15.96
C ILE A 88 23.20 -34.40 17.03
N THR A 89 23.39 -34.80 18.29
CA THR A 89 22.48 -34.42 19.38
C THR A 89 22.59 -32.92 19.69
N PHE A 90 23.82 -32.39 19.69
CA PHE A 90 24.07 -30.95 19.82
C PHE A 90 23.48 -30.16 18.65
N ALA A 91 23.66 -30.61 17.41
CA ALA A 91 23.08 -29.98 16.23
C ALA A 91 21.55 -29.97 16.28
N ALA A 92 20.92 -31.05 16.78
CA ALA A 92 19.48 -31.12 16.99
C ALA A 92 18.98 -30.07 17.99
N ASP A 93 19.71 -29.81 19.08
CA ASP A 93 19.33 -28.81 20.07
C ASP A 93 19.43 -27.37 19.54
N PHE A 94 20.41 -27.09 18.67
CA PHE A 94 20.61 -25.78 18.04
C PHE A 94 19.76 -25.55 16.79
N LEU A 95 19.05 -26.56 16.31
CA LEU A 95 18.31 -26.54 15.06
C LEU A 95 17.21 -25.45 15.07
N ASP A 96 16.52 -25.25 16.18
CA ASP A 96 15.51 -24.18 16.33
C ASP A 96 16.12 -22.78 16.19
N LYS A 97 17.31 -22.57 16.76
CA LYS A 97 18.03 -21.28 16.65
C LYS A 97 18.54 -21.04 15.22
N GLY A 98 18.91 -22.12 14.53
CA GLY A 98 19.26 -22.06 13.12
C GLY A 98 18.06 -21.67 12.26
N ILE A 99 16.93 -22.36 12.44
CA ILE A 99 15.70 -22.09 11.67
C ILE A 99 15.15 -20.70 11.97
N SER A 100 15.19 -20.22 13.22
CA SER A 100 14.70 -18.88 13.55
C SER A 100 15.43 -17.75 12.80
N ASN A 101 16.68 -17.97 12.37
CA ASN A 101 17.41 -16.98 11.57
C ASN A 101 16.93 -16.91 10.11
N PHE A 102 16.26 -17.96 9.62
CA PHE A 102 15.71 -18.02 8.27
C PHE A 102 14.22 -17.67 8.22
N VAL A 103 13.55 -17.65 9.38
CA VAL A 103 12.14 -17.29 9.48
C VAL A 103 12.02 -15.81 9.83
N ALA A 104 11.43 -15.04 8.93
CA ALA A 104 11.16 -13.63 9.18
C ALA A 104 9.67 -13.44 9.52
N PRO A 105 9.33 -12.76 10.64
CA PRO A 105 7.98 -12.28 10.83
C PRO A 105 7.67 -11.26 9.74
N THR A 106 6.54 -11.45 9.06
CA THR A 106 6.10 -10.59 7.97
C THR A 106 4.59 -10.40 8.06
N SER A 107 4.08 -9.42 7.33
CA SER A 107 2.66 -9.15 7.22
C SER A 107 2.31 -8.99 5.76
N ARG A 108 1.19 -9.59 5.34
CA ARG A 108 0.66 -9.40 4.00
C ARG A 108 -0.76 -8.86 4.06
N LEU A 109 -1.13 -8.11 3.04
CA LEU A 109 -2.51 -7.67 2.86
C LEU A 109 -3.27 -8.72 2.07
N VAL A 110 -4.30 -9.30 2.68
CA VAL A 110 -5.19 -10.28 2.04
C VAL A 110 -6.55 -9.62 1.77
N PRO A 111 -7.15 -9.81 0.59
CA PRO A 111 -8.49 -9.32 0.32
C PRO A 111 -9.49 -9.85 1.36
N SER A 112 -10.19 -8.96 2.06
CA SER A 112 -11.23 -9.32 3.03
C SER A 112 -12.65 -9.11 2.48
N GLY A 113 -12.81 -8.34 1.40
CA GLY A 113 -14.10 -8.06 0.79
C GLY A 113 -14.28 -6.58 0.48
N ARG A 114 -15.54 -6.16 0.37
CA ARG A 114 -15.94 -4.78 0.12
C ARG A 114 -16.83 -4.29 1.24
N GLU A 115 -16.60 -3.08 1.71
CA GLU A 115 -17.42 -2.45 2.74
C GLU A 115 -17.87 -1.07 2.28
N THR A 116 -19.06 -0.68 2.71
CA THR A 116 -19.61 0.66 2.48
C THR A 116 -19.50 1.45 3.78
N MET A 117 -18.83 2.59 3.71
CA MET A 117 -18.59 3.48 4.84
C MET A 117 -19.35 4.80 4.67
N VAL A 118 -19.83 5.35 5.78
CA VAL A 118 -20.41 6.69 5.80
C VAL A 118 -19.29 7.71 6.00
N SER A 119 -19.16 8.63 5.05
CA SER A 119 -18.18 9.71 5.08
C SER A 119 -18.73 10.92 5.84
N PRO A 120 -17.93 11.56 6.71
CA PRO A 120 -18.31 12.78 7.39
C PRO A 120 -18.26 13.95 6.40
N GLN A 121 -19.40 14.29 5.80
CA GLN A 121 -19.52 15.41 4.90
C GLN A 121 -20.58 16.42 5.37
N ALA A 122 -20.31 17.69 5.13
CA ALA A 122 -21.29 18.75 5.30
C ALA A 122 -22.27 18.71 4.13
N LYS A 123 -23.56 18.60 4.43
CA LYS A 123 -24.63 18.72 3.44
C LYS A 123 -24.99 20.19 3.24
N SER A 124 -25.09 20.61 1.98
CA SER A 124 -25.71 21.87 1.56
C SER A 124 -27.23 21.75 1.47
N ASP A 125 -27.93 22.86 1.68
CA ASP A 125 -29.36 22.99 1.37
C ASP A 125 -29.65 22.85 -0.14
N ILE A 126 -28.63 22.98 -1.01
CA ILE A 126 -28.75 22.91 -2.48
C ILE A 126 -28.48 21.48 -3.01
N GLY A 127 -28.58 20.44 -2.15
CA GLY A 127 -28.38 19.06 -2.61
C GLY A 127 -26.94 18.78 -3.05
N LYS A 128 -25.96 19.26 -2.26
CA LYS A 128 -24.53 19.03 -2.50
C LYS A 128 -23.87 18.55 -1.21
N PHE A 129 -22.83 17.72 -1.34
CA PHE A 129 -21.98 17.35 -0.21
C PHE A 129 -20.57 17.93 -0.33
N PHE A 130 -20.03 18.41 0.80
CA PHE A 130 -18.72 19.05 0.93
C PHE A 130 -17.92 18.46 2.09
N GLY A 131 -16.61 18.69 2.12
CA GLY A 131 -15.75 18.31 3.26
C GLY A 131 -14.43 17.66 2.87
N TRP A 132 -14.16 17.50 1.59
CA TRP A 132 -12.88 17.04 1.08
C TRP A 132 -12.09 18.20 0.51
N SER A 133 -11.36 18.87 1.38
CA SER A 133 -10.29 19.78 1.00
C SER A 133 -8.97 19.18 1.45
N PHE A 134 -8.04 19.03 0.51
CA PHE A 134 -6.73 18.45 0.79
C PHE A 134 -5.61 19.36 0.28
N VAL A 135 -4.50 19.37 1.00
CA VAL A 135 -3.30 20.10 0.58
C VAL A 135 -2.40 19.14 -0.20
N VAL A 136 -2.02 19.54 -1.42
CA VAL A 136 -1.13 18.82 -2.32
C VAL A 136 0.22 19.52 -2.33
N PRO A 137 1.29 18.89 -1.83
CA PRO A 137 2.64 19.45 -2.00
C PRO A 137 2.99 19.54 -3.49
N SER A 138 3.59 20.65 -3.93
CA SER A 138 3.86 20.90 -5.36
C SER A 138 4.80 19.89 -6.04
N ASN A 139 5.50 19.05 -5.26
CA ASN A 139 6.39 17.99 -5.74
C ASN A 139 5.78 16.57 -5.63
N GLU A 140 4.58 16.42 -5.09
CA GLU A 140 3.90 15.13 -4.96
C GLU A 140 2.99 14.86 -6.17
N ASN A 141 2.72 13.58 -6.41
CA ASN A 141 1.73 13.17 -7.40
C ASN A 141 0.32 13.38 -6.84
N VAL A 142 -0.46 14.26 -7.47
CA VAL A 142 -1.83 14.60 -7.06
C VAL A 142 -2.72 13.38 -6.88
N THR A 143 -2.62 12.37 -7.75
CA THR A 143 -3.43 11.14 -7.65
C THR A 143 -3.10 10.36 -6.38
N HIS A 144 -1.82 10.26 -6.02
CA HIS A 144 -1.39 9.58 -4.79
C HIS A 144 -1.85 10.33 -3.55
N THR A 145 -1.80 11.67 -3.57
CA THR A 145 -2.31 12.50 -2.46
C THR A 145 -3.82 12.32 -2.29
N MET A 146 -4.59 12.33 -3.38
CA MET A 146 -6.04 12.05 -3.34
C MET A 146 -6.35 10.65 -2.82
N GLU A 147 -5.63 9.63 -3.28
CA GLU A 147 -5.79 8.25 -2.80
C GLU A 147 -5.53 8.14 -1.29
N LYS A 148 -4.41 8.70 -0.83
CA LYS A 148 -4.07 8.72 0.60
C LYS A 148 -5.11 9.47 1.42
N ALA A 149 -5.62 10.58 0.89
CA ALA A 149 -6.60 11.41 1.57
C ALA A 149 -7.95 10.69 1.73
N LEU A 150 -8.45 10.07 0.66
CA LEU A 150 -9.71 9.30 0.66
C LEU A 150 -9.64 8.00 1.47
N ASN A 151 -8.44 7.42 1.60
CA ASN A 151 -8.20 6.21 2.39
C ASN A 151 -7.80 6.53 3.84
N SER A 152 -7.79 7.80 4.24
CA SER A 152 -7.40 8.22 5.58
C SER A 152 -8.53 8.07 6.62
N SER A 153 -8.15 8.08 7.90
CA SER A 153 -9.09 8.10 9.03
C SER A 153 -9.97 9.35 9.07
N LEU A 154 -9.57 10.43 8.38
CA LEU A 154 -10.37 11.64 8.27
C LEU A 154 -11.59 11.43 7.37
N ALA A 155 -11.43 10.65 6.29
CA ALA A 155 -12.52 10.28 5.39
C ALA A 155 -13.32 9.07 5.89
N ILE A 156 -12.69 8.18 6.68
CA ILE A 156 -13.28 6.94 7.17
C ILE A 156 -13.31 6.97 8.72
N PRO A 157 -14.40 7.43 9.35
CA PRO A 157 -14.44 7.70 10.79
C PRO A 157 -14.38 6.42 11.66
N ASN A 158 -14.71 5.26 11.09
CA ASN A 158 -14.80 3.97 11.79
C ASN A 158 -13.81 2.93 11.26
N LEU A 159 -12.54 3.31 11.03
CA LEU A 159 -11.49 2.36 10.63
C LEU A 159 -11.32 1.26 11.67
N ARG A 160 -11.37 -0.01 11.23
CA ARG A 160 -11.05 -1.14 12.10
C ARG A 160 -9.54 -1.38 12.14
N GLU A 161 -9.03 -1.71 13.33
CA GLU A 161 -7.62 -2.02 13.51
C GLU A 161 -7.21 -3.26 12.70
N GLY A 162 -6.08 -3.18 11.98
CA GLY A 162 -5.59 -4.25 11.12
C GLY A 162 -6.26 -4.36 9.76
N GLU A 163 -7.18 -3.44 9.41
CA GLU A 163 -7.77 -3.34 8.07
C GLU A 163 -7.21 -2.12 7.33
N VAL A 164 -6.96 -2.28 6.03
CA VAL A 164 -6.54 -1.21 5.12
C VAL A 164 -7.61 -1.08 4.05
N TYR A 165 -8.09 0.15 3.86
CA TYR A 165 -9.19 0.47 2.95
C TYR A 165 -8.62 1.13 1.70
N TYR A 166 -9.07 0.67 0.54
CA TYR A 166 -8.73 1.23 -0.76
C TYR A 166 -10.01 1.64 -1.46
N SER A 167 -10.06 2.87 -1.99
CA SER A 167 -11.14 3.27 -2.87
C SER A 167 -11.20 2.33 -4.08
N VAL A 168 -12.39 1.85 -4.41
CA VAL A 168 -12.56 0.95 -5.55
C VAL A 168 -12.39 1.77 -6.83
N THR A 169 -11.57 1.30 -7.78
CA THR A 169 -11.35 1.98 -9.07
C THR A 169 -11.62 1.03 -10.23
N PRO A 170 -12.90 0.70 -10.51
CA PRO A 170 -13.22 -0.12 -11.67
C PRO A 170 -12.98 0.67 -12.96
N GLU A 171 -12.64 -0.04 -14.03
CA GLU A 171 -12.50 0.56 -15.36
C GLU A 171 -13.88 0.93 -15.91
N TYR A 172 -14.16 2.23 -15.99
CA TYR A 172 -15.35 2.73 -16.67
C TYR A 172 -15.01 3.12 -18.10
N PRO A 173 -15.79 2.68 -19.10
CA PRO A 173 -15.59 3.12 -20.46
C PRO A 173 -15.93 4.61 -20.56
N THR A 174 -14.94 5.42 -20.93
CA THR A 174 -15.17 6.83 -21.29
C THR A 174 -16.12 6.86 -22.47
N THR A 175 -17.30 7.46 -22.28
CA THR A 175 -18.31 7.55 -23.32
C THR A 175 -18.05 8.72 -24.25
N CYS A 176 -17.48 9.80 -23.71
CA CYS A 176 -17.02 10.90 -24.56
C CYS A 176 -15.98 11.83 -23.93
N THR A 177 -15.14 12.38 -24.81
CA THR A 177 -14.13 13.42 -24.55
C THR A 177 -14.26 14.65 -25.45
N ASP A 178 -15.18 14.66 -26.43
CA ASP A 178 -15.34 15.73 -27.42
C ASP A 178 -16.56 16.63 -27.12
N PHE A 179 -16.32 17.65 -26.29
CA PHE A 179 -17.34 18.62 -25.90
C PHE A 179 -17.25 19.89 -26.74
N GLY A 180 -18.41 20.45 -27.09
CA GLY A 180 -18.50 21.78 -27.64
C GLY A 180 -18.26 22.82 -26.56
N ILE A 181 -17.78 24.01 -26.94
CA ILE A 181 -17.59 25.10 -25.99
C ILE A 181 -18.31 26.32 -26.49
N THR A 182 -19.04 26.93 -25.57
CA THR A 182 -19.53 28.28 -25.74
C THR A 182 -18.97 29.15 -24.65
N PHE A 183 -18.50 30.30 -25.08
CA PHE A 183 -18.02 31.34 -24.21
C PHE A 183 -18.88 32.57 -24.47
N CYS A 184 -19.64 33.03 -23.48
CA CYS A 184 -20.50 34.22 -23.61
C CYS A 184 -21.34 34.25 -24.89
N GLU A 185 -22.11 33.19 -25.12
CA GLU A 185 -22.94 32.99 -26.32
C GLU A 185 -22.17 32.77 -27.64
N ALA A 186 -20.86 33.04 -27.70
CA ALA A 186 -20.02 32.68 -28.85
C ALA A 186 -19.69 31.18 -28.83
N ILE A 187 -20.07 30.47 -29.88
CA ILE A 187 -19.70 29.07 -30.07
C ILE A 187 -18.25 29.02 -30.57
N VAL A 188 -17.34 28.54 -29.73
CA VAL A 188 -15.91 28.40 -30.07
C VAL A 188 -15.67 27.13 -30.87
N ARG A 189 -16.34 26.04 -30.48
CA ARG A 189 -16.28 24.75 -31.16
C ARG A 189 -17.56 23.99 -30.93
N ASN A 190 -18.04 23.33 -31.97
CA ASN A 190 -19.11 22.37 -31.84
C ASN A 190 -18.51 20.98 -31.59
N GLY A 191 -18.90 20.35 -30.49
CA GLY A 191 -18.46 19.00 -30.12
C GLY A 191 -19.64 18.03 -30.17
N SER A 192 -19.33 16.75 -30.26
CA SER A 192 -20.33 15.71 -30.51
C SER A 192 -21.15 15.31 -29.28
N CYS A 193 -20.70 15.61 -28.06
CA CYS A 193 -21.22 14.94 -26.86
C CYS A 193 -21.85 15.82 -25.79
N GLY A 194 -21.84 17.13 -25.97
CA GLY A 194 -22.30 18.07 -24.96
C GLY A 194 -21.71 19.46 -25.18
N ARG A 195 -22.10 20.40 -24.34
CA ARG A 195 -21.66 21.80 -24.40
C ARG A 195 -21.11 22.26 -23.03
N VAL A 196 -19.95 22.87 -23.05
CA VAL A 196 -19.37 23.57 -21.90
C VAL A 196 -19.70 25.04 -22.07
N ASP A 197 -20.57 25.58 -21.23
CA ASP A 197 -20.99 26.98 -21.25
C ASP A 197 -20.20 27.75 -20.18
N ILE A 198 -19.24 28.54 -20.65
CA ILE A 198 -18.45 29.43 -19.81
C ILE A 198 -19.12 30.80 -19.88
N ASN A 199 -19.81 31.19 -18.81
CA ASN A 199 -20.63 32.40 -18.77
C ASN A 199 -20.01 33.42 -17.83
N LEU A 200 -19.38 34.47 -18.40
CA LEU A 200 -19.03 35.65 -17.62
C LEU A 200 -20.29 36.35 -17.12
N GLU A 201 -20.36 36.61 -15.82
CA GLU A 201 -21.31 37.59 -15.28
C GLU A 201 -20.96 38.92 -15.97
N TYR A 202 -21.86 39.45 -16.81
CA TYR A 202 -21.66 40.68 -17.59
C TYR A 202 -20.76 40.60 -18.82
N CYS A 203 -20.88 39.54 -19.61
CA CYS A 203 -20.16 39.45 -20.88
C CYS A 203 -20.68 40.40 -21.96
N LEU A 204 -20.12 41.61 -22.00
CA LEU A 204 -20.24 42.51 -23.15
C LEU A 204 -19.02 42.28 -24.05
N MET A 205 -19.20 41.49 -25.11
CA MET A 205 -18.16 41.30 -26.13
C MET A 205 -18.14 42.50 -27.06
N GLU A 206 -17.09 43.32 -26.98
CA GLU A 206 -16.95 44.47 -27.89
C GLU A 206 -16.29 44.08 -29.22
N HIS A 207 -15.24 43.25 -29.20
CA HIS A 207 -14.46 42.92 -30.39
C HIS A 207 -13.94 41.47 -30.35
N ASN A 208 -14.25 40.70 -31.40
CA ASN A 208 -13.65 39.38 -31.64
C ASN A 208 -12.28 39.55 -32.31
N ILE A 209 -11.22 39.07 -31.69
CA ILE A 209 -9.90 38.95 -32.31
C ILE A 209 -9.90 37.63 -33.08
N PRO A 210 -9.84 37.64 -34.43
CA PRO A 210 -9.83 36.40 -35.20
C PRO A 210 -8.56 35.60 -34.86
N ARG A 211 -8.77 34.41 -34.30
CA ARG A 211 -7.72 33.43 -33.96
C ARG A 211 -7.97 32.12 -34.74
N PRO A 212 -7.01 31.17 -34.78
CA PRO A 212 -7.23 29.84 -35.34
C PRO A 212 -8.47 29.15 -34.71
N SER A 213 -9.06 28.17 -35.40
CA SER A 213 -10.37 27.57 -35.09
C SER A 213 -10.53 26.90 -33.70
N ASN A 214 -9.46 26.83 -32.90
CA ASN A 214 -9.46 26.31 -31.54
C ASN A 214 -9.12 27.36 -30.48
N ARG A 215 -9.17 28.65 -30.86
CA ARG A 215 -8.83 29.78 -30.01
C ARG A 215 -9.82 30.91 -30.17
N LEU A 216 -9.99 31.66 -29.10
CA LEU A 216 -10.80 32.87 -29.08
C LEU A 216 -10.05 33.92 -28.26
N GLY A 217 -9.95 35.13 -28.80
CA GLY A 217 -9.47 36.31 -28.10
C GLY A 217 -10.56 37.38 -28.11
N PHE A 218 -10.86 38.00 -26.98
CA PHE A 218 -11.83 39.09 -26.88
C PHE A 218 -11.49 40.06 -25.76
N ASN A 219 -12.06 41.25 -25.89
CA ASN A 219 -11.93 42.34 -24.95
C ASN A 219 -13.29 42.56 -24.24
N SER A 220 -13.26 42.74 -22.92
CA SER A 220 -14.43 43.11 -22.12
C SER A 220 -14.13 44.31 -21.23
N THR A 221 -15.15 45.12 -20.93
CA THR A 221 -15.03 46.40 -20.19
C THR A 221 -15.37 46.29 -18.70
N TRP A 222 -15.52 45.08 -18.15
CA TRP A 222 -15.88 44.88 -16.74
C TRP A 222 -14.81 44.08 -15.99
N LEU A 223 -14.42 44.52 -14.79
CA LEU A 223 -13.66 43.71 -13.84
C LEU A 223 -14.61 42.68 -13.22
N ALA A 224 -14.81 41.56 -13.89
CA ALA A 224 -15.43 40.39 -13.29
C ALA A 224 -14.34 39.42 -12.83
N ASP A 225 -14.49 38.82 -11.65
CA ASP A 225 -13.74 37.62 -11.26
C ASP A 225 -13.83 36.57 -12.38
N LEU A 226 -12.84 35.66 -12.47
CA LEU A 226 -12.99 34.49 -13.35
C LEU A 226 -14.35 33.86 -13.06
N PRO A 227 -15.18 33.58 -14.06
CA PRO A 227 -16.61 33.47 -13.84
C PRO A 227 -17.08 32.10 -13.36
N PRO A 228 -18.34 32.04 -12.92
CA PRO A 228 -19.12 30.80 -12.96
C PRO A 228 -19.05 30.14 -14.33
N TYR A 229 -18.82 28.83 -14.35
CA TYR A 229 -18.99 28.03 -15.57
C TYR A 229 -20.02 26.95 -15.29
N THR A 230 -20.81 26.69 -16.32
CA THR A 230 -21.93 25.75 -16.31
C THR A 230 -21.67 24.75 -17.43
N ILE A 231 -21.61 23.46 -17.13
CA ILE A 231 -21.59 22.47 -18.20
C ILE A 231 -23.01 22.04 -18.42
N SER A 232 -23.56 22.32 -19.60
CA SER A 232 -24.88 21.88 -19.99
C SER A 232 -24.76 20.79 -21.05
N ASP A 233 -25.27 19.60 -20.74
CA ASP A 233 -25.38 18.55 -21.77
C ASP A 233 -26.43 18.92 -22.84
N GLN A 234 -26.37 18.27 -24.00
CA GLN A 234 -27.40 18.32 -25.06
C GLN A 234 -28.81 17.93 -24.58
N GLN A 235 -28.94 17.33 -23.39
CA GLN A 235 -30.21 16.97 -22.75
C GLN A 235 -30.65 17.97 -21.66
N ASP A 236 -30.02 19.15 -21.54
CA ASP A 236 -30.26 20.19 -20.52
C ASP A 236 -30.01 19.73 -19.06
N GLU A 237 -29.23 18.66 -18.87
CA GLU A 237 -28.75 18.27 -17.56
C GLU A 237 -27.45 19.01 -17.23
N ALA A 238 -27.60 20.11 -16.47
CA ALA A 238 -26.48 20.94 -16.04
C ALA A 238 -25.65 20.29 -14.94
N CYS A 239 -24.34 20.22 -15.14
CA CYS A 239 -23.33 19.90 -14.14
C CYS A 239 -22.48 21.14 -13.85
N ASN A 240 -22.50 21.60 -12.60
CA ASN A 240 -21.86 22.85 -12.22
C ASN A 240 -20.79 22.60 -11.16
N LEU A 241 -19.63 23.24 -11.27
CA LEU A 241 -18.72 23.33 -10.13
C LEU A 241 -19.31 24.20 -9.01
N HIS A 242 -18.78 24.03 -7.81
CA HIS A 242 -19.24 24.68 -6.58
C HIS A 242 -19.01 26.19 -6.59
N GLU A 243 -19.87 26.96 -5.91
CA GLU A 243 -19.78 28.44 -5.88
C GLU A 243 -18.44 28.95 -5.33
N ASP A 244 -17.87 28.30 -4.31
CA ASP A 244 -16.52 28.66 -3.80
C ASP A 244 -15.38 28.39 -4.80
N SER A 245 -15.65 27.69 -5.90
CA SER A 245 -14.73 27.49 -7.03
C SER A 245 -15.07 28.34 -8.25
N ARG A 246 -16.12 29.18 -8.16
CA ARG A 246 -16.60 30.04 -9.25
C ARG A 246 -16.01 31.44 -9.26
N THR A 247 -15.31 31.86 -8.21
CA THR A 247 -14.74 33.21 -8.13
C THR A 247 -13.27 33.12 -7.80
N VAL A 248 -12.42 33.36 -8.79
CA VAL A 248 -11.02 33.70 -8.52
C VAL A 248 -10.99 35.19 -8.27
N ASP A 249 -10.96 35.56 -6.98
CA ASP A 249 -10.80 36.96 -6.58
C ASP A 249 -9.49 37.50 -7.17
N MET A 250 -9.65 38.45 -8.10
CA MET A 250 -8.54 39.17 -8.74
C MET A 250 -8.03 40.33 -7.88
N SER A 251 -8.45 40.45 -6.61
CA SER A 251 -7.88 41.42 -5.68
C SER A 251 -6.40 41.15 -5.37
N VAL A 252 -5.64 42.24 -5.19
CA VAL A 252 -4.16 42.28 -5.08
C VAL A 252 -3.65 41.82 -3.70
N ASN A 253 -4.40 41.00 -2.96
CA ASN A 253 -3.94 40.54 -1.65
C ASN A 253 -2.82 39.50 -1.78
N ASN A 254 -1.69 39.70 -1.10
CA ASN A 254 -0.48 38.87 -1.21
C ASN A 254 -0.67 37.38 -0.83
N ASP A 255 -1.75 37.02 -0.13
CA ASP A 255 -2.12 35.63 0.18
C ASP A 255 -2.61 34.84 -1.05
N ALA A 256 -2.55 35.45 -2.23
CA ALA A 256 -3.24 35.02 -3.44
C ALA A 256 -2.60 33.91 -4.28
N ARG A 257 -1.34 33.55 -4.06
CA ARG A 257 -0.59 32.74 -5.05
C ARG A 257 -0.86 31.22 -4.99
N ILE A 258 -1.82 30.77 -4.18
CA ILE A 258 -2.11 29.34 -4.02
C ILE A 258 -2.98 28.87 -5.18
N SER A 259 -2.45 27.94 -5.99
CA SER A 259 -3.26 27.26 -7.00
C SER A 259 -4.25 26.32 -6.32
N ARG A 260 -5.46 26.22 -6.86
CA ARG A 260 -6.53 25.35 -6.34
C ARG A 260 -7.12 24.54 -7.47
N THR A 261 -7.28 23.24 -7.27
CA THR A 261 -8.12 22.39 -8.13
C THR A 261 -9.43 22.11 -7.44
N SER A 262 -10.53 22.34 -8.13
CA SER A 262 -11.87 21.99 -7.69
C SER A 262 -12.44 20.96 -8.65
N THR A 263 -13.02 19.90 -8.13
CA THR A 263 -13.66 18.87 -8.94
C THR A 263 -15.06 18.57 -8.44
N THR A 264 -15.96 18.32 -9.39
CA THR A 264 -17.34 17.94 -9.12
C THR A 264 -17.70 16.75 -9.99
N LYS A 265 -18.38 15.80 -9.38
CA LYS A 265 -18.93 14.63 -10.03
C LYS A 265 -20.44 14.72 -10.01
N CYS A 266 -21.07 14.78 -11.17
CA CYS A 266 -22.51 14.86 -11.33
C CYS A 266 -23.08 13.54 -11.84
N PHE A 267 -24.20 13.12 -11.26
CA PHE A 267 -24.96 11.94 -11.68
C PHE A 267 -26.20 12.39 -12.44
N HIS A 268 -26.35 11.91 -13.67
CA HIS A 268 -27.44 12.28 -14.58
C HIS A 268 -28.57 11.27 -14.51
N GLY A 269 -29.80 11.71 -14.79
CA GLY A 269 -30.99 10.83 -14.81
C GLY A 269 -30.89 9.72 -15.86
N SER A 270 -30.10 9.95 -16.91
CA SER A 270 -29.79 8.97 -17.96
C SER A 270 -28.87 7.82 -17.51
N GLY A 271 -28.28 7.91 -16.31
CA GLY A 271 -27.23 6.99 -15.84
C GLY A 271 -25.83 7.34 -16.35
N ASP A 272 -25.66 8.47 -17.03
CA ASP A 272 -24.33 9.00 -17.33
C ASP A 272 -23.75 9.76 -16.14
N ILE A 273 -22.43 9.84 -16.08
CA ILE A 273 -21.72 10.56 -15.04
C ILE A 273 -20.77 11.54 -15.70
N THR A 274 -20.82 12.79 -15.26
CA THR A 274 -19.89 13.83 -15.69
C THR A 274 -18.96 14.18 -14.54
N VAL A 275 -17.66 14.15 -14.82
CA VAL A 275 -16.64 14.68 -13.93
C VAL A 275 -16.10 15.96 -14.53
N LEU A 276 -16.11 17.00 -13.72
CA LEU A 276 -15.58 18.30 -14.03
C LEU A 276 -14.43 18.58 -13.06
N ALA A 277 -13.26 18.96 -13.57
CA ALA A 277 -12.16 19.44 -12.76
C ALA A 277 -11.67 20.78 -13.32
N MET A 278 -11.42 21.73 -12.43
CA MET A 278 -10.86 23.03 -12.77
C MET A 278 -9.69 23.33 -11.84
N THR A 279 -8.52 23.60 -12.41
CA THR A 279 -7.40 24.18 -11.67
C THR A 279 -7.29 25.66 -12.00
N THR A 280 -7.21 26.50 -10.99
CA THR A 280 -7.05 27.96 -11.12
C THR A 280 -5.80 28.43 -10.42
N THR A 281 -5.11 29.40 -11.02
CA THR A 281 -4.04 30.17 -10.38
C THR A 281 -4.13 31.64 -10.76
N ARG A 282 -3.60 32.52 -9.92
CA ARG A 282 -3.59 33.97 -10.12
C ARG A 282 -2.18 34.54 -9.97
N PHE A 283 -1.89 35.57 -10.75
CA PHE A 283 -0.57 36.23 -10.81
C PHE A 283 -0.72 37.69 -11.28
N ALA A 284 0.06 38.60 -10.69
CA ALA A 284 -0.14 40.04 -10.82
C ALA A 284 0.90 40.75 -11.74
N GLU A 285 1.87 40.05 -12.30
CA GLU A 285 2.92 40.69 -13.12
C GLU A 285 3.21 39.89 -14.39
N PHE A 286 3.03 40.53 -15.55
CA PHE A 286 3.28 39.94 -16.86
C PHE A 286 4.57 40.49 -17.51
N ALA A 287 5.12 41.61 -17.02
CA ALA A 287 5.98 42.48 -17.82
C ALA A 287 7.50 42.45 -17.53
N ASP A 288 8.01 41.96 -16.39
CA ASP A 288 9.48 41.94 -16.19
C ASP A 288 10.02 41.01 -15.08
N THR A 289 9.22 40.07 -14.57
CA THR A 289 9.64 39.20 -13.45
C THR A 289 9.69 37.71 -13.84
N ASP A 290 10.58 36.98 -13.15
CA ASP A 290 10.76 35.52 -13.21
C ASP A 290 9.42 34.75 -13.13
N ASP A 291 8.39 35.34 -12.53
CA ASP A 291 7.02 34.81 -12.40
C ASP A 291 6.38 34.49 -13.78
N SER A 292 6.55 35.36 -14.78
CA SER A 292 6.04 35.11 -16.14
C SER A 292 6.76 33.94 -16.83
N GLN A 293 8.06 33.77 -16.57
CA GLN A 293 8.86 32.64 -17.08
C GLN A 293 8.52 31.33 -16.35
N LEU A 294 8.16 31.43 -15.07
CA LEU A 294 7.75 30.34 -14.20
C LEU A 294 6.42 29.69 -14.62
N TYR A 295 5.46 30.48 -15.08
CA TYR A 295 4.20 29.96 -15.64
C TYR A 295 4.30 29.57 -17.12
N SER A 296 5.09 30.29 -17.91
CA SER A 296 5.15 30.14 -19.37
C SER A 296 6.02 28.98 -19.87
N GLY A 297 6.89 28.41 -19.03
CA GLY A 297 7.83 27.37 -19.46
C GLY A 297 8.45 27.69 -20.83
N SER A 298 8.92 28.94 -21.00
CA SER A 298 9.52 29.51 -22.21
C SER A 298 8.82 29.26 -23.57
N SER A 299 7.60 28.73 -23.65
CA SER A 299 7.02 28.32 -24.94
C SER A 299 5.49 28.09 -24.97
N ASP A 300 4.75 28.33 -23.88
CA ASP A 300 3.30 28.22 -23.98
C ASP A 300 2.72 29.34 -24.86
N GLU A 301 2.22 28.94 -26.03
CA GLU A 301 1.67 29.82 -27.05
C GLU A 301 0.48 30.65 -26.55
N LEU A 302 -0.25 30.17 -25.53
CA LEU A 302 -1.35 30.93 -24.92
C LEU A 302 -0.83 32.19 -24.21
N PHE A 303 0.25 32.03 -23.45
CA PHE A 303 0.88 33.12 -22.70
C PHE A 303 1.60 34.09 -23.63
N SER A 304 2.28 33.60 -24.68
CA SER A 304 2.91 34.48 -25.67
C SER A 304 1.89 35.27 -26.48
N THR A 305 0.75 34.66 -26.78
CA THR A 305 -0.37 35.33 -27.46
C THR A 305 -0.98 36.42 -26.58
N MET A 306 -1.24 36.13 -25.30
CA MET A 306 -1.72 37.12 -24.35
C MET A 306 -0.72 38.27 -24.16
N TYR A 307 0.59 37.97 -24.09
CA TYR A 307 1.63 38.98 -24.01
C TYR A 307 1.58 39.94 -25.20
N GLN A 308 1.46 39.40 -26.42
CA GLN A 308 1.36 40.21 -27.63
C GLN A 308 0.08 41.06 -27.64
N SER A 309 -1.03 40.52 -27.14
CA SER A 309 -2.27 41.29 -26.96
C SER A 309 -2.02 42.45 -26.00
N ILE A 310 -1.51 42.19 -24.79
CA ILE A 310 -1.21 43.21 -23.77
C ILE A 310 -0.26 44.30 -24.30
N MET A 311 0.81 43.91 -24.99
CA MET A 311 1.81 44.84 -25.53
C MET A 311 1.38 45.56 -26.81
N SER A 312 0.18 45.25 -27.33
CA SER A 312 -0.32 45.88 -28.55
C SER A 312 -0.59 47.38 -28.32
N PRO A 313 -0.01 48.28 -29.13
CA PRO A 313 -0.19 49.72 -28.98
C PRO A 313 -1.62 50.21 -29.28
N THR A 314 -2.50 49.31 -29.74
CA THR A 314 -3.90 49.60 -30.06
C THR A 314 -4.84 49.37 -28.87
N ILE A 315 -4.34 48.81 -27.77
CA ILE A 315 -5.11 48.69 -26.55
C ILE A 315 -5.16 50.05 -25.86
N HIS A 316 -6.28 50.74 -26.04
CA HIS A 316 -6.64 51.91 -25.23
C HIS A 316 -7.71 51.48 -24.23
N VAL A 317 -7.40 51.58 -22.94
CA VAL A 317 -8.43 51.53 -21.89
C VAL A 317 -9.24 52.81 -22.06
N PRO A 318 -10.49 52.76 -22.55
CA PRO A 318 -11.22 53.96 -22.88
C PRO A 318 -11.46 54.77 -21.60
N GLU A 319 -11.10 56.06 -21.59
CA GLU A 319 -11.28 56.92 -20.40
C GLU A 319 -12.75 57.06 -19.98
N GLU A 320 -13.69 56.84 -20.89
CA GLU A 320 -15.14 56.94 -20.65
C GLU A 320 -15.71 55.78 -19.83
N TYR A 321 -15.09 54.60 -19.87
CA TYR A 321 -15.48 53.47 -19.04
C TYR A 321 -14.55 53.45 -17.84
N GLY A 322 -15.04 53.89 -16.68
CA GLY A 322 -14.32 53.86 -15.40
C GLY A 322 -13.98 52.46 -14.88
N PHE A 323 -13.92 51.47 -15.77
CA PHE A 323 -13.80 50.05 -15.52
C PHE A 323 -12.63 49.52 -16.34
N GLY A 324 -11.84 48.62 -15.74
CA GLY A 324 -10.68 48.03 -16.38
C GLY A 324 -11.00 47.24 -17.65
N LEU A 325 -9.99 47.07 -18.51
CA LEU A 325 -10.10 46.23 -19.70
C LEU A 325 -9.72 44.78 -19.35
N GLN A 326 -10.54 43.81 -19.72
CA GLN A 326 -10.21 42.40 -19.63
C GLN A 326 -9.85 41.83 -21.00
N LEU A 327 -8.71 41.15 -21.05
CA LEU A 327 -8.27 40.34 -22.17
C LEU A 327 -8.46 38.88 -21.79
N VAL A 328 -9.05 38.10 -22.69
CA VAL A 328 -9.19 36.66 -22.49
C VAL A 328 -8.67 35.92 -23.69
N GLU A 329 -7.85 34.91 -23.46
CA GLU A 329 -7.39 33.97 -24.46
C GLU A 329 -7.81 32.56 -24.04
N LEU A 330 -8.45 31.85 -24.97
CA LEU A 330 -8.93 30.49 -24.79
C LEU A 330 -8.16 29.54 -25.72
N ARG A 331 -7.79 28.35 -25.22
CA ARG A 331 -7.24 27.26 -26.02
C ARG A 331 -7.90 25.94 -25.65
N MET A 332 -8.34 25.21 -26.67
CA MET A 332 -8.90 23.86 -26.49
C MET A 332 -7.91 22.77 -26.85
N THR A 333 -7.85 21.74 -26.02
CA THR A 333 -7.04 20.53 -26.19
C THR A 333 -7.83 19.30 -25.74
N ASN A 334 -8.39 18.56 -26.70
CA ASN A 334 -9.22 17.36 -26.44
C ASN A 334 -10.41 17.69 -25.51
N SER A 335 -10.42 17.10 -24.30
CA SER A 335 -11.41 17.28 -23.24
C SER A 335 -11.06 18.43 -22.27
N SER A 336 -9.98 19.16 -22.54
CA SER A 336 -9.48 20.24 -21.69
C SER A 336 -9.58 21.61 -22.37
N VAL A 337 -9.78 22.63 -21.55
CA VAL A 337 -9.94 24.03 -21.92
C VAL A 337 -9.01 24.85 -21.07
N ASP A 338 -8.01 25.44 -21.70
CA ASP A 338 -7.13 26.42 -21.07
C ASP A 338 -7.71 27.81 -21.28
N ILE A 339 -7.76 28.58 -20.20
CA ILE A 339 -8.30 29.93 -20.14
C ILE A 339 -7.24 30.81 -19.49
N LEU A 340 -6.86 31.89 -20.15
CA LEU A 340 -6.01 32.92 -19.60
C LEU A 340 -6.76 34.24 -19.65
N VAL A 341 -7.06 34.81 -18.49
CA VAL A 341 -7.72 36.12 -18.35
C VAL A 341 -6.74 37.09 -17.74
N CYS A 342 -6.68 38.31 -18.28
CA CYS A 342 -5.87 39.40 -17.76
C CYS A 342 -6.72 40.67 -17.68
N SER A 343 -6.87 41.21 -16.48
CA SER A 343 -7.50 42.50 -16.24
C SER A 343 -6.44 43.59 -16.18
N LEU A 344 -6.67 44.66 -16.92
CA LEU A 344 -5.91 45.90 -16.92
C LEU A 344 -6.71 46.95 -16.18
N ALA A 345 -6.18 47.48 -15.09
CA ALA A 345 -6.83 48.54 -14.33
C ALA A 345 -5.91 49.77 -14.22
N LYS A 346 -6.50 50.96 -14.37
CA LYS A 346 -5.81 52.21 -14.08
C LYS A 346 -6.03 52.56 -12.58
N PRO A 347 -4.97 52.80 -11.81
CA PRO A 347 -5.08 53.19 -10.41
C PRO A 347 -5.77 54.56 -10.27
N GLY A 348 -6.64 54.70 -9.26
CA GLY A 348 -7.26 55.97 -8.89
C GLY A 348 -8.80 56.04 -8.93
N MET A 349 -9.52 55.03 -9.42
CA MET A 349 -10.98 55.11 -9.53
C MET A 349 -11.77 54.28 -8.49
N TRP A 350 -11.18 53.23 -7.90
CA TRP A 350 -11.87 52.34 -6.94
C TRP A 350 -11.01 51.82 -5.77
N LEU A 351 -9.68 51.95 -5.83
CA LEU A 351 -8.79 51.54 -4.75
C LEU A 351 -8.53 52.74 -3.82
N PRO A 352 -8.54 52.55 -2.49
CA PRO A 352 -8.15 53.60 -1.55
C PRO A 352 -6.74 54.11 -1.91
N GLU A 353 -6.46 55.39 -1.60
CA GLU A 353 -5.31 56.25 -1.96
C GLU A 353 -3.87 55.68 -1.82
N PHE A 354 -3.69 54.38 -1.61
CA PHE A 354 -2.42 53.69 -1.36
C PHE A 354 -1.59 53.37 -2.61
N TYR A 355 -2.09 53.58 -3.83
CA TYR A 355 -1.32 53.36 -5.07
C TYR A 355 -1.36 54.61 -5.96
N LEU A 356 -0.45 55.55 -5.71
CA LEU A 356 -0.28 56.84 -6.41
C LEU A 356 0.64 56.75 -7.65
N THR A 357 0.85 55.57 -8.20
CA THR A 357 1.64 55.40 -9.44
C THR A 357 0.70 55.47 -10.63
N ASP A 358 1.03 56.23 -11.69
CA ASP A 358 0.26 56.29 -12.95
C ASP A 358 0.32 54.99 -13.77
N ASP A 359 1.00 53.97 -13.26
CA ASP A 359 1.26 52.72 -13.96
C ASP A 359 0.00 51.84 -14.04
N ILE A 360 -0.23 51.27 -15.24
CA ILE A 360 -1.30 50.30 -15.46
C ILE A 360 -0.94 49.03 -14.69
N PHE A 361 -1.85 48.60 -13.81
CA PHE A 361 -1.71 47.33 -13.11
C PHE A 361 -2.38 46.23 -13.92
N TYR A 362 -1.70 45.08 -14.00
CA TYR A 362 -2.21 43.87 -14.63
C TYR A 362 -2.53 42.87 -13.52
N THR A 363 -3.65 42.18 -13.61
CA THR A 363 -3.88 40.99 -12.81
C THR A 363 -4.41 39.91 -13.71
N CYS A 364 -3.73 38.79 -13.73
CA CYS A 364 -4.04 37.67 -14.59
C CYS A 364 -4.39 36.43 -13.78
N ALA A 365 -5.23 35.61 -14.37
CA ALA A 365 -5.57 34.31 -13.86
C ALA A 365 -5.54 33.29 -14.99
N TYR A 366 -4.92 32.15 -14.70
CA TYR A 366 -4.91 31.01 -15.59
C TYR A 366 -5.79 29.92 -14.99
N ALA A 367 -6.69 29.39 -15.81
CA ALA A 367 -7.54 28.28 -15.47
C ALA A 367 -7.42 27.18 -16.52
N THR A 368 -7.51 25.94 -16.08
CA THR A 368 -7.63 24.79 -16.97
C THR A 368 -8.80 23.95 -16.50
N ILE A 369 -9.72 23.66 -17.41
CA ILE A 369 -10.96 22.91 -17.15
C ILE A 369 -10.88 21.61 -17.91
N THR A 370 -11.15 20.49 -17.26
CA THR A 370 -11.21 19.16 -17.88
C THR A 370 -12.58 18.55 -17.62
N VAL A 371 -13.19 18.03 -18.69
CA VAL A 371 -14.53 17.45 -18.66
C VAL A 371 -14.47 16.02 -19.16
N LEU A 372 -14.95 15.08 -18.35
CA LEU A 372 -15.03 13.67 -18.72
C LEU A 372 -16.45 13.18 -18.54
N ARG A 373 -16.94 12.38 -19.49
CA ARG A 373 -18.22 11.67 -19.38
C ARG A 373 -18.01 10.17 -19.53
N PHE A 374 -18.68 9.42 -18.68
CA PHE A 374 -18.67 7.96 -18.70
C PHE A 374 -20.04 7.42 -18.30
N LYS A 375 -20.29 6.16 -18.65
CA LYS A 375 -21.51 5.45 -18.28
C LYS A 375 -21.40 4.88 -16.88
N GLN A 376 -22.46 5.01 -16.08
CA GLN A 376 -22.61 4.24 -14.85
C GLN A 376 -22.58 2.75 -15.17
N ASN A 377 -21.93 1.98 -14.28
CA ASN A 377 -22.08 0.54 -14.26
C ASN A 377 -23.26 0.18 -13.33
N ASN A 378 -24.21 -0.60 -13.83
CA ASN A 378 -25.41 -1.04 -13.09
C ASN A 378 -25.07 -1.90 -11.87
N ASP A 379 -23.88 -2.53 -11.85
CA ASP A 379 -23.39 -3.40 -10.77
C ASP A 379 -23.39 -2.72 -9.39
N ILE A 380 -23.41 -1.38 -9.34
CA ILE A 380 -23.29 -0.62 -8.10
C ILE A 380 -24.66 -0.35 -7.47
N ALA A 381 -25.72 -0.17 -8.26
CA ALA A 381 -27.09 -0.10 -7.72
C ALA A 381 -27.47 -1.42 -7.03
N GLU A 382 -27.09 -2.55 -7.65
CA GLU A 382 -27.24 -3.87 -7.04
C GLU A 382 -26.37 -4.06 -5.78
N ALA A 383 -25.20 -3.41 -5.71
CA ALA A 383 -24.27 -3.56 -4.59
C ALA A 383 -24.65 -2.76 -3.33
N PHE A 384 -25.39 -1.66 -3.46
CA PHE A 384 -25.97 -0.96 -2.31
C PHE A 384 -27.27 -1.63 -1.85
N GLY A 385 -27.94 -2.40 -2.71
CA GLY A 385 -29.11 -3.22 -2.38
C GLY A 385 -30.44 -2.54 -2.76
N SER A 386 -31.51 -3.34 -2.84
CA SER A 386 -32.85 -2.90 -3.28
C SER A 386 -33.55 -1.90 -2.34
N ASP A 387 -33.04 -1.73 -1.12
CA ASP A 387 -33.61 -0.83 -0.10
C ASP A 387 -33.11 0.62 -0.25
N PHE A 388 -32.13 0.86 -1.11
CA PHE A 388 -31.75 2.22 -1.48
C PHE A 388 -32.72 2.73 -2.52
N ASP A 389 -33.55 3.69 -2.11
CA ASP A 389 -34.37 4.49 -3.00
C ASP A 389 -33.40 5.36 -3.82
N PHE A 390 -32.97 4.83 -4.97
CA PHE A 390 -32.26 5.58 -6.00
C PHE A 390 -33.26 6.55 -6.64
N ASP A 391 -33.73 7.50 -5.85
CA ASP A 391 -34.26 8.74 -6.36
C ASP A 391 -33.04 9.45 -6.96
N ILE A 392 -32.75 9.17 -8.25
CA ILE A 392 -31.68 9.76 -9.06
C ILE A 392 -32.03 11.23 -9.29
N TYR A 393 -32.00 12.02 -8.22
CA TYR A 393 -31.93 13.47 -8.37
C TYR A 393 -30.51 13.83 -8.83
N LYS A 394 -30.38 15.03 -9.40
CA LYS A 394 -29.11 15.57 -9.93
C LYS A 394 -28.12 15.76 -8.78
N ASP A 395 -27.47 14.68 -8.41
CA ASP A 395 -26.59 14.63 -7.26
C ASP A 395 -25.20 15.07 -7.66
N SER A 396 -24.53 15.82 -6.78
CA SER A 396 -23.15 16.23 -7.01
C SER A 396 -22.26 16.08 -5.78
N VAL A 397 -21.08 15.53 -6.00
CA VAL A 397 -20.02 15.40 -4.98
C VAL A 397 -18.89 16.36 -5.34
N TYR A 398 -18.50 17.19 -4.39
CA TYR A 398 -17.46 18.20 -4.56
C TYR A 398 -16.19 17.85 -3.78
N MET A 399 -15.04 18.10 -4.39
CA MET A 399 -13.72 18.00 -3.77
C MET A 399 -12.86 19.20 -4.18
N SER A 400 -12.04 19.66 -3.25
CA SER A 400 -11.08 20.75 -3.41
C SER A 400 -9.67 20.27 -3.08
N LEU A 401 -8.69 20.75 -3.84
CA LEU A 401 -7.27 20.50 -3.64
C LEU A 401 -6.55 21.85 -3.66
N GLU A 402 -5.74 22.12 -2.64
CA GLU A 402 -4.93 23.33 -2.55
C GLU A 402 -3.46 22.97 -2.71
N TYR A 403 -2.77 23.62 -3.65
CA TYR A 403 -1.38 23.31 -3.92
C TYR A 403 -0.48 24.13 -2.99
N SER A 404 0.18 23.44 -2.05
CA SER A 404 1.18 24.09 -1.21
C SER A 404 2.48 24.24 -1.99
N PRO A 405 2.99 25.47 -2.16
CA PRO A 405 4.32 25.64 -2.72
C PRO A 405 5.38 25.01 -1.83
N VAL A 406 6.35 24.32 -2.43
CA VAL A 406 7.55 23.85 -1.73
C VAL A 406 8.63 24.93 -1.87
N PRO A 407 9.18 25.46 -0.76
CA PRO A 407 10.29 26.40 -0.85
C PRO A 407 11.54 25.69 -1.38
N THR A 408 12.06 26.15 -2.51
CA THR A 408 13.35 25.72 -3.06
C THR A 408 14.29 26.90 -3.05
N ASN A 409 15.38 26.83 -2.27
CA ASN A 409 16.39 27.89 -2.18
C ASN A 409 15.80 29.28 -1.92
N GLU A 410 15.01 29.43 -0.85
CA GLU A 410 14.38 30.70 -0.41
C GLU A 410 13.34 31.31 -1.38
N THR A 411 13.10 30.70 -2.53
CA THR A 411 12.07 31.10 -3.49
C THR A 411 10.95 30.05 -3.54
N VAL A 412 9.71 30.54 -3.51
CA VAL A 412 8.52 29.72 -3.75
C VAL A 412 8.39 29.56 -5.25
N ALA A 413 8.65 28.36 -5.77
CA ALA A 413 8.42 28.06 -7.19
C ALA A 413 6.91 27.82 -7.41
N PRO A 414 6.19 28.70 -8.15
CA PRO A 414 4.80 28.44 -8.54
C PRO A 414 4.65 27.20 -9.43
N LEU A 415 3.42 26.67 -9.49
CA LEU A 415 3.07 25.55 -10.36
C LEU A 415 3.05 26.03 -11.83
N SER A 416 3.84 25.42 -12.71
CA SER A 416 3.80 25.78 -14.14
C SER A 416 2.44 25.44 -14.77
N ALA A 417 2.02 26.19 -15.79
CA ALA A 417 0.73 25.96 -16.48
C ALA A 417 0.62 24.52 -17.00
N LYS A 418 1.71 23.98 -17.56
CA LYS A 418 1.77 22.59 -18.01
C LYS A 418 1.54 21.58 -16.88
N ASN A 419 2.11 21.82 -15.70
CA ASN A 419 1.87 20.96 -14.54
C ASN A 419 0.42 21.10 -14.07
N MET A 420 -0.14 22.31 -14.05
CA MET A 420 -1.55 22.53 -13.72
C MET A 420 -2.49 21.78 -14.65
N THR A 421 -2.29 21.84 -15.97
CA THR A 421 -3.11 21.09 -16.95
C THR A 421 -3.00 19.59 -16.72
N ARG A 422 -1.78 19.08 -16.54
CA ARG A 422 -1.54 17.65 -16.30
C ARG A 422 -2.21 17.19 -15.00
N ASP A 423 -2.05 17.96 -13.94
CA ASP A 423 -2.59 17.61 -12.63
C ASP A 423 -4.12 17.72 -12.64
N ASN A 424 -4.70 18.70 -13.34
CA ASN A 424 -6.15 18.80 -13.54
C ASN A 424 -6.74 17.58 -14.26
N VAL A 425 -6.07 17.15 -15.34
CA VAL A 425 -6.45 15.94 -16.06
C VAL A 425 -6.33 14.71 -15.15
N ALA A 426 -5.25 14.58 -14.38
CA ALA A 426 -5.07 13.49 -13.44
C ALA A 426 -6.13 13.46 -12.33
N VAL A 427 -6.56 14.62 -11.84
CA VAL A 427 -7.66 14.75 -10.88
C VAL A 427 -8.99 14.31 -11.51
N ALA A 428 -9.29 14.78 -12.73
CA ALA A 428 -10.48 14.39 -13.46
C ALA A 428 -10.51 12.87 -13.73
N ASP A 429 -9.40 12.31 -14.21
CA ASP A 429 -9.25 10.88 -14.50
C ASP A 429 -9.39 10.04 -13.22
N TYR A 430 -8.78 10.47 -12.11
CA TYR A 430 -8.91 9.77 -10.85
C TYR A 430 -10.36 9.82 -10.34
N MET A 431 -10.99 11.00 -10.32
CA MET A 431 -12.40 11.14 -9.97
C MET A 431 -13.35 10.37 -10.90
N ALA A 432 -13.01 10.19 -12.17
CA ALA A 432 -13.73 9.34 -13.09
C ALA A 432 -13.55 7.85 -12.73
N SER A 433 -12.31 7.41 -12.49
CA SER A 433 -11.97 6.02 -12.10
C SER A 433 -12.66 5.57 -10.82
N LEU A 434 -12.89 6.52 -9.93
CA LEU A 434 -13.65 6.37 -8.69
C LEU A 434 -15.13 6.01 -8.92
N GLY A 435 -15.68 6.17 -10.13
CA GLY A 435 -16.95 5.56 -10.50
C GLY A 435 -18.19 5.92 -9.67
N THR A 436 -19.19 5.05 -9.67
CA THR A 436 -20.36 5.22 -8.77
C THR A 436 -20.11 4.72 -7.35
N ASN A 437 -18.85 4.61 -6.91
CA ASN A 437 -18.55 4.17 -5.54
C ASN A 437 -19.02 5.15 -4.45
N TYR A 438 -19.61 6.27 -4.85
CA TYR A 438 -20.15 7.32 -4.00
C TYR A 438 -21.67 7.34 -4.17
N TYR A 439 -22.39 7.28 -3.07
CA TYR A 439 -23.84 7.39 -3.06
C TYR A 439 -24.28 8.44 -2.04
N ALA A 440 -24.98 9.46 -2.52
CA ALA A 440 -25.41 10.63 -1.77
C ALA A 440 -26.86 10.43 -1.30
N ASP A 441 -27.07 10.04 -0.04
CA ASP A 441 -28.42 9.98 0.56
C ASP A 441 -28.79 11.36 1.09
N PHE A 442 -29.35 12.21 0.23
CA PHE A 442 -29.77 13.56 0.61
C PHE A 442 -30.92 13.56 1.61
N LYS A 443 -31.79 12.54 1.62
CA LYS A 443 -32.89 12.43 2.59
C LYS A 443 -32.33 12.31 4.01
N LYS A 444 -31.26 11.52 4.19
CA LYS A 444 -30.58 11.34 5.49
C LYS A 444 -29.40 12.29 5.72
N GLY A 445 -28.93 12.96 4.67
CA GLY A 445 -27.73 13.80 4.71
C GLY A 445 -26.46 12.99 4.93
N LEU A 446 -26.34 11.82 4.31
CA LEU A 446 -25.19 10.93 4.45
C LEU A 446 -24.58 10.64 3.07
N LEU A 447 -23.24 10.70 2.97
CA LEU A 447 -22.51 10.21 1.80
C LEU A 447 -21.92 8.83 2.11
N TYR A 448 -22.30 7.83 1.32
CA TYR A 448 -21.78 6.48 1.40
C TYR A 448 -20.69 6.27 0.37
N ILE A 449 -19.61 5.59 0.78
CA ILE A 449 -18.45 5.31 -0.07
C ILE A 449 -18.08 3.85 0.04
N ARG A 450 -17.89 3.22 -1.11
CA ARG A 450 -17.47 1.82 -1.19
C ARG A 450 -15.95 1.71 -1.21
N TYR A 451 -15.42 0.85 -0.35
CA TYR A 451 -14.00 0.54 -0.24
C TYR A 451 -13.75 -0.97 -0.43
N ASP A 452 -12.66 -1.31 -1.11
CA ASP A 452 -12.05 -2.64 -1.05
C ASP A 452 -11.25 -2.74 0.25
N VAL A 453 -11.63 -3.68 1.11
CA VAL A 453 -10.99 -3.88 2.42
C VAL A 453 -9.98 -5.01 2.32
N LYS A 454 -8.75 -4.73 2.71
CA LYS A 454 -7.69 -5.74 2.86
C LYS A 454 -7.36 -5.89 4.33
N LYS A 455 -7.36 -7.13 4.82
CA LYS A 455 -6.94 -7.46 6.18
C LYS A 455 -5.44 -7.70 6.22
N LEU A 456 -4.80 -7.15 7.24
CA LEU A 456 -3.42 -7.45 7.56
C LEU A 456 -3.36 -8.84 8.18
N GLU A 457 -2.88 -9.81 7.41
CA GLU A 457 -2.60 -11.15 7.90
C GLU A 457 -1.15 -11.22 8.37
N LEU A 458 -0.96 -11.44 9.67
CA LEU A 458 0.36 -11.68 10.25
C LEU A 458 0.78 -13.12 9.99
N GLY A 459 2.04 -13.32 9.63
CA GLY A 459 2.56 -14.65 9.37
C GLY A 459 4.08 -14.69 9.34
N LEU A 460 4.58 -15.80 8.81
CA LEU A 460 6.00 -16.10 8.77
C LEU A 460 6.40 -16.39 7.32
N GLU A 461 7.48 -15.74 6.88
CA GLU A 461 8.11 -16.04 5.61
C GLU A 461 9.19 -17.10 5.84
N VAL A 462 9.02 -18.26 5.22
CA VAL A 462 9.95 -19.38 5.34
C VAL A 462 10.47 -19.75 3.95
N PRO A 463 11.80 -19.83 3.72
CA PRO A 463 12.34 -20.32 2.47
C PRO A 463 11.88 -21.75 2.19
N LEU A 464 11.43 -22.03 0.96
CA LEU A 464 10.91 -23.36 0.59
C LEU A 464 11.92 -24.49 0.85
N TRP A 465 13.22 -24.25 0.61
CA TRP A 465 14.26 -25.25 0.84
C TRP A 465 14.37 -25.67 2.32
N VAL A 466 14.13 -24.75 3.27
CA VAL A 466 14.15 -25.06 4.71
C VAL A 466 13.02 -26.01 5.05
N LEU A 467 11.83 -25.79 4.49
CA LEU A 467 10.67 -26.65 4.71
C LEU A 467 10.85 -28.03 4.10
N LEU A 468 11.39 -28.10 2.88
CA LEU A 468 11.69 -29.38 2.22
C LEU A 468 12.78 -30.14 2.99
N ALA A 469 13.82 -29.45 3.46
CA ALA A 469 14.87 -30.07 4.28
C ALA A 469 14.31 -30.58 5.62
N ALA A 470 13.54 -29.76 6.35
CA ALA A 470 12.94 -30.16 7.61
C ALA A 470 11.96 -31.33 7.43
N GLY A 471 11.10 -31.27 6.41
CA GLY A 471 10.15 -32.34 6.08
C GLY A 471 10.83 -33.66 5.71
N THR A 472 11.87 -33.61 4.87
CA THR A 472 12.64 -34.81 4.48
C THR A 472 13.37 -35.42 5.67
N ILE A 473 14.02 -34.61 6.52
CA ILE A 473 14.66 -35.08 7.75
C ILE A 473 13.63 -35.72 8.69
N MET A 474 12.43 -35.13 8.83
CA MET A 474 11.37 -35.66 9.68
C MET A 474 10.92 -37.04 9.19
N VAL A 475 10.65 -37.19 7.88
CA VAL A 475 10.24 -38.46 7.28
C VAL A 475 11.31 -39.53 7.47
N ILE A 476 12.58 -39.21 7.16
CA ILE A 476 13.71 -40.12 7.35
C ILE A 476 13.80 -40.56 8.83
N SER A 477 13.65 -39.61 9.76
CA SER A 477 13.73 -39.88 11.20
C SER A 477 12.61 -40.82 11.67
N VAL A 478 11.37 -40.62 11.20
CA VAL A 478 10.25 -41.52 11.51
C VAL A 478 10.49 -42.91 10.92
N CYS A 479 10.98 -43.00 9.68
CA CYS A 479 11.31 -44.28 9.04
C CYS A 479 12.38 -45.04 9.82
N VAL A 480 13.46 -44.37 10.21
CA VAL A 480 14.54 -44.94 11.02
C VAL A 480 13.99 -45.43 12.36
N TRP A 481 13.22 -44.59 13.06
CA TRP A 481 12.63 -44.96 14.35
C TRP A 481 11.72 -46.20 14.25
N ARG A 482 10.83 -46.25 13.25
CA ARG A 482 9.95 -47.40 13.00
C ARG A 482 10.72 -48.66 12.63
N LEU A 483 11.72 -48.53 11.75
CA LEU A 483 12.57 -49.65 11.34
C LEU A 483 13.33 -50.23 12.53
N THR A 484 13.87 -49.37 13.41
CA THR A 484 14.53 -49.82 14.64
C THR A 484 13.58 -50.58 15.54
N HIS A 485 12.35 -50.08 15.74
CA HIS A 485 11.38 -50.77 16.59
C HIS A 485 11.07 -52.19 16.07
N TRP A 486 11.01 -52.34 14.74
CA TRP A 486 10.82 -53.66 14.11
C TRP A 486 12.07 -54.56 14.22
N LEU A 487 13.27 -54.01 14.01
CA LEU A 487 14.52 -54.78 13.99
C LEU A 487 15.03 -55.16 15.39
N VAL A 488 14.90 -54.28 16.38
CA VAL A 488 15.60 -54.40 17.68
C VAL A 488 14.73 -55.08 18.74
N GLY A 489 13.40 -54.96 18.64
CA GLY A 489 12.44 -55.50 19.60
C GLY A 489 12.37 -54.70 20.92
N PRO A 490 11.32 -54.89 21.76
CA PRO A 490 11.10 -54.12 22.98
C PRO A 490 12.19 -54.17 24.08
N PRO A 491 12.94 -55.26 24.32
CA PRO A 491 13.71 -55.40 25.56
C PRO A 491 15.05 -54.63 25.61
N HIS A 492 15.44 -53.91 24.56
CA HIS A 492 16.74 -53.21 24.50
C HIS A 492 16.66 -51.70 24.82
N ILE A 493 15.50 -51.18 25.22
CA ILE A 493 15.27 -49.72 25.26
C ILE A 493 15.22 -49.10 26.68
N SER A 494 15.24 -49.88 27.78
CA SER A 494 15.15 -49.26 29.12
C SER A 494 16.02 -49.86 30.23
N THR A 495 16.68 -48.94 30.95
CA THR A 495 16.91 -48.92 32.42
C THR A 495 17.90 -49.86 33.10
N VAL A 496 18.62 -50.74 32.40
CA VAL A 496 19.66 -51.58 33.04
C VAL A 496 20.86 -50.76 33.58
N TYR A 497 21.20 -49.63 32.95
CA TYR A 497 22.37 -48.83 33.30
C TYR A 497 22.30 -48.15 34.68
N SER A 498 21.12 -47.67 35.09
CA SER A 498 20.98 -46.95 36.36
C SER A 498 21.23 -47.87 37.57
N ILE A 499 20.76 -49.11 37.47
CA ILE A 499 20.95 -50.16 38.49
C ILE A 499 22.42 -50.59 38.52
N ILE A 500 23.02 -50.83 37.36
CA ILE A 500 24.43 -51.23 37.26
C ILE A 500 25.38 -50.11 37.70
N ARG A 501 25.05 -48.84 37.45
CA ARG A 501 25.79 -47.66 37.93
C ARG A 501 25.84 -47.58 39.45
N ALA A 502 24.72 -47.85 40.13
CA ALA A 502 24.65 -47.85 41.59
C ALA A 502 25.52 -48.96 42.19
N GLU A 503 25.47 -50.16 41.62
CA GLU A 503 26.21 -51.35 42.11
C GLU A 503 27.74 -51.29 41.86
N LEU A 504 28.17 -50.64 40.76
CA LEU A 504 29.59 -50.47 40.44
C LEU A 504 30.23 -49.28 41.17
N GLY A 505 29.44 -48.27 41.53
CA GLY A 505 29.90 -47.11 42.29
C GLY A 505 30.31 -47.44 43.72
N SER A 506 29.71 -48.47 44.34
CA SER A 506 30.07 -48.92 45.69
C SER A 506 31.31 -49.81 45.75
N ASN A 507 31.76 -50.37 44.61
CA ASN A 507 32.79 -51.42 44.56
C ASN A 507 34.06 -51.04 43.77
N SER A 508 34.21 -49.80 43.30
CA SER A 508 35.41 -49.40 42.55
C SER A 508 35.90 -47.99 42.88
N ASP A 509 37.22 -47.83 43.07
CA ASP A 509 37.90 -46.54 43.31
C ASP A 509 37.96 -45.63 42.06
N THR A 510 37.23 -45.95 40.99
CA THR A 510 37.29 -45.22 39.73
C THR A 510 36.04 -44.36 39.50
N PRO A 511 36.19 -43.06 39.16
CA PRO A 511 35.05 -42.18 38.95
C PRO A 511 34.24 -42.60 37.72
N VAL A 512 32.98 -42.95 37.96
CA VAL A 512 31.92 -43.17 36.96
C VAL A 512 31.36 -41.79 36.58
N PRO A 513 31.10 -41.45 35.30
CA PRO A 513 30.80 -42.32 34.15
C PRO A 513 31.98 -42.68 33.22
N ARG A 514 32.00 -43.93 32.73
CA ARG A 514 32.90 -44.45 31.68
C ARG A 514 32.16 -45.38 30.72
N VAL A 515 32.63 -45.45 29.49
CA VAL A 515 32.22 -46.45 28.49
C VAL A 515 32.84 -47.78 28.91
N MET A 516 32.01 -48.80 29.12
CA MET A 516 32.44 -50.09 29.67
C MET A 516 32.30 -51.20 28.64
N ARG A 517 33.23 -52.17 28.66
CA ARG A 517 33.05 -53.42 27.90
C ARG A 517 31.91 -54.22 28.50
N PHE A 518 30.98 -54.62 27.65
CA PHE A 518 29.84 -55.43 28.00
C PHE A 518 29.69 -56.60 27.03
N SER A 519 29.64 -57.82 27.56
CA SER A 519 29.36 -59.04 26.80
C SER A 519 28.05 -59.65 27.28
N HIS A 520 27.22 -60.12 26.34
CA HIS A 520 25.94 -60.75 26.63
C HIS A 520 26.07 -62.25 26.97
N GLN A 521 27.19 -62.89 26.58
CA GLN A 521 27.41 -64.33 26.75
C GLN A 521 28.88 -64.67 27.04
N PRO A 522 29.29 -64.85 28.32
CA PRO A 522 28.50 -64.68 29.53
C PRO A 522 28.18 -63.21 29.78
N LEU A 523 27.13 -62.91 30.57
CA LEU A 523 26.82 -61.54 31.00
C LEU A 523 28.00 -60.99 31.83
N MET A 524 28.86 -60.19 31.19
CA MET A 524 30.10 -59.67 31.76
C MET A 524 30.20 -58.15 31.60
N PHE A 525 30.72 -57.49 32.64
CA PHE A 525 31.08 -56.07 32.63
C PHE A 525 32.55 -55.90 32.97
N GLU A 526 33.35 -55.32 32.07
CA GLU A 526 34.81 -55.16 32.26
C GLU A 526 35.51 -56.48 32.68
N GLY A 527 35.04 -57.61 32.14
CA GLY A 527 35.55 -58.95 32.47
C GLY A 527 35.01 -59.57 33.76
N VAL A 528 34.19 -58.84 34.53
CA VAL A 528 33.52 -59.35 35.75
C VAL A 528 32.19 -59.98 35.36
N LYS A 529 32.01 -61.28 35.64
CA LYS A 529 30.74 -62.00 35.44
C LYS A 529 29.69 -61.52 36.44
N LEU A 530 28.54 -61.06 35.96
CA LEU A 530 27.42 -60.65 36.83
C LEU A 530 26.55 -61.83 37.28
N LEU A 531 26.59 -62.96 36.56
CA LEU A 531 25.88 -64.18 36.90
C LEU A 531 26.91 -65.30 37.15
N PRO A 532 26.87 -65.99 38.31
CA PRO A 532 27.74 -67.14 38.56
C PRO A 532 27.39 -68.29 37.59
N ASP A 533 28.39 -69.09 37.19
CA ASP A 533 28.28 -70.16 36.18
C ASP A 533 27.27 -71.30 36.51
N LYS A 534 26.55 -71.21 37.63
CA LYS A 534 25.55 -72.17 38.12
C LYS A 534 24.09 -71.81 37.82
N ALA A 535 23.79 -71.04 36.78
CA ALA A 535 22.43 -70.91 36.25
C ALA A 535 22.14 -71.94 35.15
N ARG A 536 22.42 -73.23 35.40
CA ARG A 536 21.90 -74.37 34.61
C ARG A 536 20.75 -75.01 35.38
N THR A 537 19.69 -74.24 35.59
CA THR A 537 18.29 -74.65 35.80
C THR A 537 17.52 -73.38 36.17
N LEU A 538 17.08 -72.62 35.16
CA LEU A 538 15.88 -71.82 35.37
C LEU A 538 14.67 -72.77 35.31
N PRO A 539 13.70 -72.65 36.22
CA PRO A 539 12.43 -73.37 36.11
C PRO A 539 11.78 -73.08 34.75
N GLU A 540 11.08 -74.06 34.17
CA GLU A 540 10.43 -73.94 32.85
C GLU A 540 9.41 -72.81 32.75
N ASP A 541 9.02 -72.20 33.87
CA ASP A 541 7.98 -71.16 33.94
C ASP A 541 8.45 -69.75 33.51
N VAL A 542 9.70 -69.58 33.05
CA VAL A 542 10.22 -68.28 32.56
C VAL A 542 10.48 -68.30 31.04
N LYS A 543 10.04 -69.34 30.32
CA LYS A 543 10.17 -69.42 28.85
C LYS A 543 9.08 -68.70 28.05
N SER A 544 8.16 -67.97 28.69
CA SER A 544 7.07 -67.27 28.01
C SER A 544 6.88 -65.80 28.44
N LEU A 545 7.98 -65.04 28.52
CA LEU A 545 7.97 -63.57 28.59
C LEU A 545 8.96 -62.98 27.58
#